data_AF-A0A0S7YM64-F1
#
_entry.id   AF-A0A0S7YM64-F1
#
_cell.length_a   1.000
_cell.length_b   1.000
_cell.length_c   1.000
_cell.angle_alpha   90.00
_cell.angle_beta   90.00
_cell.angle_gamma   90.00
#
_symmetry.space_group_name_H-M   'P 1'
#
loop_
_entity.id
_entity.type
_entity.pdbx_description
1 polymer ?
#
loop_
_entity_poly.entity_id
_entity_poly.type
_entity_poly.pdbx_seq_one_letter_code
_entity_poly.pdbx_strand_id
1 'polypeptide(L)'
;MLVLSTLPYGLPGGPTVADAHESRPGYLELREVEAGVYQSLWKRPTGGEVEINIAPVFPAECGLVGDGSQEIRAQGAYVARARIACEGGLAGKRIAIAGLETTITDVLVRIYYLDGLQETHLVQPNSPSVEIGGPSGVLGRIGAYLRLGVEHIALGVDHLLFVLGLLLIVSGPMMLFKTITSFTVAHSVTLGLATLGLARAPELPLNAVIALSILFLGPEIVR
;
A
#
# COMPACT_ATOMS: atom_id res chain seq x y z
N MET A 1 -57.37 13.42 -33.73
CA MET A 1 -57.49 12.70 -32.45
C MET A 1 -56.10 12.18 -32.09
N LEU A 2 -55.48 12.80 -31.09
CA LEU A 2 -54.08 12.62 -30.69
C LEU A 2 -53.84 11.28 -29.95
N VAL A 3 -52.74 10.62 -30.34
CA VAL A 3 -51.64 10.05 -29.52
C VAL A 3 -51.94 9.51 -28.11
N LEU A 4 -51.65 8.22 -27.86
CA LEU A 4 -50.63 7.79 -26.88
C LEU A 4 -50.27 6.29 -27.05
N SER A 5 -49.04 6.05 -27.47
CA SER A 5 -48.32 4.78 -27.47
C SER A 5 -47.74 4.51 -26.07
N THR A 6 -48.10 3.39 -25.44
CA THR A 6 -47.52 2.92 -24.18
C THR A 6 -46.37 1.96 -24.46
N LEU A 7 -45.14 2.40 -24.17
CA LEU A 7 -43.93 1.58 -24.07
C LEU A 7 -44.00 0.65 -22.86
N PRO A 8 -43.55 -0.62 -22.95
CA PRO A 8 -43.09 -1.35 -21.78
C PRO A 8 -41.58 -1.10 -21.59
N TYR A 9 -41.24 -0.33 -20.56
CA TYR A 9 -39.88 -0.23 -20.03
C TYR A 9 -39.50 -1.57 -19.38
N GLY A 10 -38.66 -2.35 -20.06
CA GLY A 10 -37.90 -3.44 -19.46
C GLY A 10 -36.45 -2.99 -19.29
N LEU A 11 -36.03 -2.65 -18.07
CA LEU A 11 -34.62 -2.46 -17.71
C LEU A 11 -34.08 -3.80 -17.17
N PRO A 12 -33.08 -4.44 -17.80
CA PRO A 12 -32.25 -5.43 -17.15
C PRO A 12 -30.95 -4.75 -16.73
N GLY A 13 -30.78 -4.50 -15.44
CA GLY A 13 -29.57 -3.86 -14.92
C GLY A 13 -29.48 -4.05 -13.42
N GLY A 14 -29.46 -5.31 -12.97
CA GLY A 14 -29.11 -5.62 -11.59
C GLY A 14 -27.67 -5.17 -11.30
N PRO A 15 -27.36 -4.73 -10.07
CA PRO A 15 -26.00 -4.36 -9.71
C PRO A 15 -25.11 -5.59 -9.86
N THR A 16 -24.17 -5.54 -10.80
CA THR A 16 -23.02 -6.42 -10.82
C THR A 16 -22.25 -6.16 -9.52
N VAL A 17 -22.27 -7.13 -8.62
CA VAL A 17 -21.38 -7.16 -7.47
C VAL A 17 -19.97 -7.16 -8.03
N ALA A 18 -19.30 -6.01 -7.94
CA ALA A 18 -17.89 -5.93 -8.24
C ALA A 18 -17.17 -6.72 -7.14
N ASP A 19 -16.53 -7.82 -7.53
CA ASP A 19 -15.67 -8.57 -6.62
C ASP A 19 -14.46 -7.69 -6.29
N ALA A 20 -14.42 -7.16 -5.07
CA ALA A 20 -13.26 -6.46 -4.57
C ALA A 20 -12.23 -7.53 -4.19
N HIS A 21 -11.20 -7.70 -5.01
CA HIS A 21 -10.10 -8.59 -4.67
C HIS A 21 -9.46 -8.16 -3.34
N GLU A 22 -9.60 -9.03 -2.34
CA GLU A 22 -8.99 -8.84 -1.03
C GLU A 22 -7.48 -9.08 -1.17
N SER A 23 -6.68 -8.00 -1.27
CA SER A 23 -5.22 -8.11 -1.27
C SER A 23 -4.76 -8.63 0.09
N ARG A 24 -4.29 -9.87 0.12
CA ARG A 24 -3.71 -10.48 1.32
C ARG A 24 -2.20 -10.35 1.23
N PRO A 25 -1.57 -9.37 1.89
CA PRO A 25 -0.13 -9.19 1.80
C PRO A 25 0.60 -10.40 2.37
N GLY A 26 1.80 -10.68 1.83
CA GLY A 26 2.74 -11.57 2.50
C GLY A 26 3.21 -10.95 3.82
N TYR A 27 3.56 -11.78 4.79
CA TYR A 27 3.97 -11.30 6.12
C TYR A 27 5.22 -12.03 6.59
N LEU A 28 6.30 -11.28 6.79
CA LEU A 28 7.54 -11.75 7.41
C LEU A 28 7.70 -11.10 8.78
N GLU A 29 7.78 -11.89 9.83
CA GLU A 29 8.11 -11.44 11.17
C GLU A 29 9.46 -12.03 11.61
N LEU A 30 10.32 -11.16 12.15
CA LEU A 30 11.62 -11.50 12.71
C LEU A 30 11.65 -11.02 14.15
N ARG A 31 11.72 -11.95 15.10
CA ARG A 31 11.81 -11.63 16.52
C ARG A 31 13.18 -12.02 17.04
N GLU A 32 13.97 -11.04 17.46
CA GLU A 32 15.22 -11.29 18.13
C GLU A 32 14.96 -11.98 19.47
N VAL A 33 15.52 -13.17 19.65
CA VAL A 33 15.37 -13.99 20.87
C VAL A 33 16.65 -14.01 21.70
N GLU A 34 17.79 -13.91 21.03
CA GLU A 34 19.12 -13.76 21.60
C GLU A 34 19.91 -12.81 20.70
N ALA A 35 21.01 -12.23 21.17
CA ALA A 35 21.76 -11.25 20.41
C ALA A 35 22.20 -11.83 19.05
N GLY A 36 21.68 -11.27 17.95
CA GLY A 36 21.94 -11.75 16.59
C GLY A 36 21.22 -13.04 16.20
N VAL A 37 20.33 -13.59 17.04
CA VAL A 37 19.51 -14.77 16.74
C VAL A 37 18.04 -14.38 16.68
N TYR A 38 17.40 -14.66 15.55
CA TYR A 38 16.03 -14.29 15.27
C TYR A 38 15.15 -15.51 15.03
N GLN A 39 13.97 -15.52 15.64
CA GLN A 39 12.87 -16.40 15.27
C GLN A 39 12.12 -15.77 14.09
N SER A 40 12.18 -16.44 12.94
CA SER A 40 11.52 -16.06 11.69
C SER A 40 10.15 -16.73 11.58
N LEU A 41 9.16 -15.95 11.15
CA LEU A 41 7.81 -16.38 10.81
C LEU A 41 7.47 -15.81 9.43
N TRP A 42 7.45 -16.68 8.43
CA TRP A 42 6.99 -16.35 7.10
C TRP A 42 5.56 -16.83 6.91
N LYS A 43 4.67 -15.94 6.48
CA LYS A 43 3.31 -16.28 6.06
C LYS A 43 3.15 -15.85 4.60
N ARG A 44 2.91 -16.85 3.76
CA ARG A 44 2.59 -16.65 2.36
C ARG A 44 1.08 -16.83 2.16
N PRO A 45 0.38 -15.85 1.58
CA PRO A 45 -1.03 -16.00 1.23
C PRO A 45 -1.17 -17.18 0.25
N THR A 46 -2.17 -18.02 0.47
CA THR A 46 -2.54 -19.10 -0.47
C THR A 46 -4.04 -19.06 -0.71
N GLY A 47 -4.50 -19.47 -1.90
CA GLY A 47 -5.93 -19.50 -2.23
C GLY A 47 -6.41 -18.44 -3.23
N GLY A 48 -5.52 -17.81 -3.99
CA GLY A 48 -5.88 -17.13 -5.25
C GLY A 48 -5.84 -18.08 -6.45
N GLU A 49 -6.31 -17.63 -7.61
CA GLU A 49 -6.34 -18.40 -8.88
C GLU A 49 -4.93 -18.77 -9.40
N VAL A 50 -3.90 -18.05 -8.92
CA VAL A 50 -2.48 -18.28 -9.20
C VAL A 50 -1.73 -18.55 -7.89
N GLU A 51 -0.94 -19.64 -7.85
CA GLU A 51 -0.08 -19.93 -6.69
C GLU A 51 1.12 -18.98 -6.68
N ILE A 52 1.12 -18.06 -5.71
CA ILE A 52 2.17 -17.04 -5.57
C ILE A 52 3.41 -17.69 -4.94
N ASN A 53 4.48 -17.85 -5.71
CA ASN A 53 5.74 -18.45 -5.26
C ASN A 53 6.74 -17.40 -4.80
N ILE A 54 6.42 -16.73 -3.69
CA ILE A 54 7.32 -15.77 -3.03
C ILE A 54 8.03 -16.38 -1.82
N ALA A 55 9.29 -16.00 -1.61
CA ALA A 55 10.09 -16.44 -0.47
C ALA A 55 11.08 -15.35 0.00
N PRO A 56 11.30 -15.21 1.32
CA PRO A 56 12.30 -14.30 1.84
C PRO A 56 13.71 -14.83 1.60
N VAL A 57 14.58 -13.97 1.07
CA VAL A 57 16.01 -14.20 0.88
C VAL A 57 16.76 -13.40 1.93
N PHE A 58 17.40 -14.12 2.84
CA PHE A 58 18.23 -13.53 3.89
C PHE A 58 19.65 -13.24 3.38
N PRO A 59 20.36 -12.28 4.00
CA PRO A 59 21.76 -12.00 3.72
C PRO A 59 22.65 -13.25 3.88
N ALA A 60 23.78 -13.29 3.17
CA ALA A 60 24.72 -14.40 3.24
C ALA A 60 25.32 -14.61 4.65
N GLU A 61 25.35 -13.56 5.48
CA GLU A 61 25.84 -13.64 6.86
C GLU A 61 24.78 -14.16 7.85
N CYS A 62 23.59 -14.51 7.36
CA CYS A 62 22.51 -15.11 8.13
C CYS A 62 22.39 -16.60 7.80
N GLY A 63 22.63 -17.47 8.79
CA GLY A 63 22.50 -18.91 8.68
C GLY A 63 21.31 -19.45 9.46
N LEU A 64 20.71 -20.55 8.99
CA LEU A 64 19.72 -21.31 9.75
C LEU A 64 20.40 -22.02 10.94
N VAL A 65 19.74 -22.00 12.10
CA VAL A 65 20.27 -22.58 13.35
C VAL A 65 19.21 -23.45 14.02
N GLY A 66 19.58 -24.64 14.47
CA GLY A 66 18.67 -25.60 15.13
C GLY A 66 18.01 -26.59 14.16
N ASP A 67 16.87 -27.16 14.57
CA ASP A 67 16.20 -28.32 13.95
C ASP A 67 15.52 -28.06 12.58
N GLY A 68 15.96 -27.04 11.84
CA GLY A 68 15.43 -26.71 10.51
C GLY A 68 14.16 -25.86 10.50
N SER A 69 13.56 -25.69 9.32
CA SER A 69 12.31 -24.95 9.16
C SER A 69 11.10 -25.83 9.48
N GLN A 70 10.21 -25.34 10.33
CA GLN A 70 8.91 -25.95 10.57
C GLN A 70 7.88 -25.32 9.63
N GLU A 71 7.38 -26.11 8.70
CA GLU A 71 6.41 -25.68 7.70
C GLU A 71 5.02 -26.20 8.06
N ILE A 72 4.08 -25.29 8.24
CA ILE A 72 2.69 -25.59 8.57
C ILE A 72 1.83 -25.06 7.42
N ARG A 73 1.17 -25.98 6.72
CA ARG A 73 0.14 -25.63 5.73
C ARG A 73 -1.20 -25.51 6.47
N ALA A 74 -1.65 -24.29 6.70
CA ALA A 74 -2.98 -24.01 7.25
C ALA A 74 -3.92 -23.64 6.09
N GLN A 75 -5.23 -23.90 6.24
CA GLN A 75 -6.23 -23.61 5.20
C GLN A 75 -6.14 -22.14 4.76
N GLY A 76 -5.59 -21.89 3.57
CA GLY A 76 -5.43 -20.54 3.01
C GLY A 76 -4.13 -19.79 3.38
N ALA A 77 -3.19 -20.37 4.14
CA ALA A 77 -1.85 -19.79 4.29
C ALA A 77 -0.75 -20.84 4.44
N TYR A 78 0.38 -20.63 3.74
CA TYR A 78 1.61 -21.37 4.00
C TYR A 78 2.42 -20.61 5.05
N VAL A 79 2.71 -21.27 6.18
CA VAL A 79 3.46 -20.68 7.29
C VAL A 79 4.76 -21.44 7.50
N ALA A 80 5.89 -20.76 7.39
CA ALA A 80 7.21 -21.33 7.70
C ALA A 80 7.80 -20.62 8.92
N ARG A 81 8.28 -21.40 9.89
CA ARG A 81 9.02 -20.91 11.05
C ARG A 81 10.44 -21.44 11.00
N ALA A 82 11.40 -20.58 11.26
CA ALA A 82 12.80 -20.97 11.35
C ALA A 82 13.52 -20.12 12.39
N ARG A 83 14.67 -20.58 12.86
CA ARG A 83 15.59 -19.76 13.65
C ARG A 83 16.81 -19.45 12.79
N ILE A 84 17.17 -18.18 12.71
CA ILE A 84 18.29 -17.68 11.93
C ILE A 84 19.27 -16.95 12.85
N ALA A 85 20.56 -17.14 12.68
CA ALA A 85 21.60 -16.34 13.32
C ALA A 85 22.28 -15.49 12.26
N CYS A 86 22.37 -14.20 12.51
CA CYS A 86 23.02 -13.22 11.66
C CYS A 86 24.22 -12.63 12.38
N GLU A 87 25.41 -12.78 11.80
CA GLU A 87 26.61 -12.17 12.36
C GLU A 87 26.49 -10.63 12.34
N GLY A 88 26.63 -10.01 13.52
CA GLY A 88 26.47 -8.57 13.71
C GLY A 88 25.01 -8.07 13.71
N GLY A 89 24.02 -8.97 13.77
CA GLY A 89 22.60 -8.63 13.75
C GLY A 89 22.06 -8.29 12.35
N LEU A 90 20.81 -7.83 12.27
CA LEU A 90 20.16 -7.50 10.99
C LEU A 90 20.33 -6.03 10.55
N ALA A 91 20.80 -5.14 11.43
CA ALA A 91 20.94 -3.72 11.11
C ALA A 91 21.97 -3.49 9.98
N GLY A 92 21.64 -2.63 9.03
CA GLY A 92 22.42 -2.34 7.82
C GLY A 92 22.38 -3.44 6.75
N LYS A 93 21.67 -4.55 6.99
CA LYS A 93 21.58 -5.67 6.03
C LYS A 93 20.32 -5.56 5.18
N ARG A 94 20.37 -6.15 3.98
CA ARG A 94 19.26 -6.16 3.02
C ARG A 94 18.52 -7.48 3.03
N ILE A 95 17.20 -7.43 3.16
CA ILE A 95 16.31 -8.59 3.01
C ILE A 95 15.57 -8.42 1.68
N ALA A 96 15.59 -9.45 0.83
CA ALA A 96 14.86 -9.46 -0.43
C ALA A 96 13.71 -10.47 -0.38
N ILE A 97 12.66 -10.25 -1.17
CA ILE A 97 11.60 -11.22 -1.38
C ILE A 97 11.69 -11.68 -2.84
N ALA A 98 12.19 -12.90 -3.06
CA ALA A 98 12.30 -13.45 -4.40
C ALA A 98 10.92 -13.73 -4.98
N GLY A 99 10.72 -13.39 -6.27
CA GLY A 99 9.49 -13.61 -7.01
C GLY A 99 8.42 -12.53 -6.80
N LEU A 100 8.66 -11.56 -5.91
CA LEU A 100 7.68 -10.50 -5.60
C LEU A 100 7.39 -9.60 -6.81
N GLU A 101 8.42 -9.35 -7.62
CA GLU A 101 8.39 -8.52 -8.82
C GLU A 101 7.41 -9.01 -9.90
N THR A 102 7.03 -10.29 -9.85
CA THR A 102 6.06 -10.89 -10.78
C THR A 102 4.63 -10.92 -10.23
N THR A 103 4.40 -10.26 -9.09
CA THR A 103 3.14 -10.32 -8.34
C THR A 103 2.54 -8.93 -8.16
N ILE A 104 1.26 -8.89 -7.78
CA ILE A 104 0.53 -7.67 -7.42
C ILE A 104 0.41 -7.49 -5.89
N THR A 105 1.04 -8.37 -5.12
CA THR A 105 0.90 -8.43 -3.66
C THR A 105 2.09 -7.75 -3.00
N ASP A 106 1.84 -6.99 -1.94
CA ASP A 106 2.91 -6.42 -1.11
C ASP A 106 3.30 -7.37 0.03
N VAL A 107 4.49 -7.18 0.59
CA VAL A 107 4.96 -7.93 1.75
C VAL A 107 5.27 -7.00 2.91
N LEU A 108 4.66 -7.26 4.06
CA LEU A 108 4.97 -6.56 5.30
C LEU A 108 6.10 -7.29 6.05
N VAL A 109 7.20 -6.60 6.30
CA VAL A 109 8.34 -7.10 7.08
C VAL A 109 8.35 -6.40 8.44
N ARG A 110 8.27 -7.17 9.51
CA ARG A 110 8.21 -6.66 10.89
C ARG A 110 9.32 -7.25 11.73
N ILE A 111 10.04 -6.39 12.44
CA ILE A 111 11.21 -6.78 13.23
C ILE A 111 11.00 -6.33 14.67
N TYR A 112 11.23 -7.24 15.62
CA TYR A 112 11.23 -6.97 17.05
C TYR A 112 12.64 -7.23 17.58
N TYR A 113 13.26 -6.22 18.15
CA TYR A 113 14.59 -6.30 18.76
C TYR A 113 14.51 -6.57 20.26
N LEU A 114 15.61 -7.03 20.86
CA LEU A 114 15.69 -7.29 22.31
C LEU A 114 15.54 -6.02 23.17
N ASP A 115 15.91 -4.86 22.63
CA ASP A 115 15.79 -3.55 23.28
C ASP A 115 14.35 -2.99 23.28
N GLY A 116 13.40 -3.72 22.68
CA GLY A 116 12.01 -3.32 22.53
C GLY A 116 11.75 -2.41 21.33
N LEU A 117 12.78 -2.06 20.55
CA LEU A 117 12.60 -1.36 19.28
C LEU A 117 11.81 -2.28 18.33
N GLN A 118 10.91 -1.68 17.56
CA GLN A 118 10.17 -2.38 16.53
C GLN A 118 10.25 -1.61 15.21
N GLU A 119 10.64 -2.30 14.16
CA GLU A 119 10.64 -1.77 12.80
C GLU A 119 9.54 -2.44 11.97
N THR A 120 8.94 -1.68 11.06
CA THR A 120 7.96 -2.20 10.12
C THR A 120 8.22 -1.59 8.77
N HIS A 121 8.40 -2.44 7.78
CA HIS A 121 8.74 -2.10 6.42
C HIS A 121 7.73 -2.71 5.45
N LEU A 122 7.38 -1.97 4.41
CA LEU A 122 6.53 -2.46 3.33
C LEU A 122 7.42 -2.68 2.10
N VAL A 123 7.45 -3.92 1.60
CA VAL A 123 8.19 -4.32 0.40
C VAL A 123 7.20 -4.49 -0.73
N GLN A 124 7.43 -3.78 -1.82
CA GLN A 124 6.52 -3.71 -2.96
C GLN A 124 7.11 -4.46 -4.16
N PRO A 125 6.29 -4.92 -5.13
CA PRO A 125 6.78 -5.56 -6.36
C PRO A 125 7.80 -4.74 -7.16
N ASN A 126 7.68 -3.40 -7.14
CA ASN A 126 8.61 -2.49 -7.82
C ASN A 126 9.95 -2.29 -7.08
N SER A 127 10.03 -2.72 -5.82
CA SER A 127 11.17 -2.57 -4.93
C SER A 127 11.25 -3.78 -4.00
N PRO A 128 11.60 -4.97 -4.53
CA PRO A 128 11.43 -6.26 -3.85
C PRO A 128 12.46 -6.53 -2.73
N SER A 129 13.11 -5.49 -2.22
CA SER A 129 14.11 -5.59 -1.17
C SER A 129 14.08 -4.38 -0.24
N VAL A 130 14.41 -4.60 1.02
CA VAL A 130 14.48 -3.55 2.04
C VAL A 130 15.79 -3.65 2.83
N GLU A 131 16.36 -2.48 3.15
CA GLU A 131 17.48 -2.35 4.08
C GLU A 131 16.96 -2.14 5.50
N ILE A 132 17.41 -3.00 6.41
CA ILE A 132 16.99 -3.01 7.81
C ILE A 132 17.88 -2.07 8.62
N GLY A 133 17.33 -1.35 9.60
CA GLY A 133 18.11 -0.37 10.37
C GLY A 133 18.49 0.87 9.55
N GLY A 134 17.75 1.17 8.47
CA GLY A 134 17.76 2.49 7.84
C GLY A 134 17.36 3.60 8.81
N PRO A 135 17.44 4.90 8.46
CA PRO A 135 17.27 6.01 9.39
C PRO A 135 15.90 5.99 10.09
N SER A 136 15.84 5.30 11.23
CA SER A 136 14.66 5.03 12.06
C SER A 136 14.23 6.25 12.87
N GLY A 137 15.04 7.32 12.83
CA GLY A 137 14.68 8.64 13.33
C GLY A 137 13.41 9.17 12.67
N VAL A 138 12.55 9.80 13.46
CA VAL A 138 11.30 10.43 13.01
C VAL A 138 11.55 11.35 11.80
N LEU A 139 12.67 12.07 11.79
CA LEU A 139 13.07 12.97 10.70
C LEU A 139 13.40 12.24 9.39
N GLY A 140 14.05 11.07 9.46
CA GLY A 140 14.36 10.25 8.30
C GLY A 140 13.11 9.65 7.66
N ARG A 141 12.17 9.19 8.50
CA ARG A 141 10.84 8.72 8.06
C ARG A 141 10.04 9.84 7.41
N ILE A 142 9.99 11.03 8.01
CA ILE A 142 9.34 12.20 7.42
C ILE A 142 9.92 12.50 6.02
N GLY A 143 11.25 12.54 5.90
CA GLY A 143 11.91 12.76 4.61
C GLY A 143 11.57 11.70 3.55
N ALA A 144 11.54 10.42 3.94
CA ALA A 144 11.18 9.32 3.05
C ALA A 144 9.72 9.43 2.56
N TYR A 145 8.77 9.69 3.47
CA TYR A 145 7.36 9.91 3.11
C TYR A 145 7.17 11.14 2.23
N LEU A 146 7.87 12.24 2.51
CA LEU A 146 7.83 13.44 1.68
C LEU A 146 8.36 13.14 0.27
N ARG A 147 9.48 12.41 0.15
CA ARG A 147 10.04 12.02 -1.16
C ARG A 147 9.07 11.14 -1.95
N LEU A 148 8.50 10.12 -1.31
CA LEU A 148 7.47 9.26 -1.90
C LEU A 148 6.25 10.08 -2.36
N GLY A 149 5.80 11.04 -1.56
CA GLY A 149 4.69 11.93 -1.93
C GLY A 149 5.01 12.82 -3.13
N VAL A 150 6.22 13.40 -3.19
CA VAL A 150 6.69 14.22 -4.33
C VAL A 150 6.77 13.38 -5.61
N GLU A 151 7.33 12.18 -5.52
CA GLU A 151 7.42 11.24 -6.65
C GLU A 151 6.02 10.83 -7.14
N HIS A 152 5.11 10.55 -6.21
CA HIS A 152 3.72 10.20 -6.53
C HIS A 152 2.97 11.33 -7.26
N ILE A 153 3.14 12.60 -6.84
CA ILE A 153 2.53 13.75 -7.52
C ILE A 153 3.16 13.97 -8.91
N ALA A 154 4.48 13.81 -9.03
CA ALA A 154 5.20 14.04 -10.28
C ALA A 154 4.88 12.98 -11.36
N LEU A 155 4.64 11.72 -10.95
CA LEU A 155 4.38 10.60 -11.85
C LEU A 155 2.89 10.26 -12.00
N GLY A 156 2.02 10.80 -11.14
CA GLY A 156 0.59 10.50 -11.13
C GLY A 156 -0.20 11.29 -12.17
N VAL A 157 -0.76 10.59 -13.17
CA VAL A 157 -1.62 11.18 -14.21
C VAL A 157 -2.86 11.87 -13.61
N ASP A 158 -3.47 11.27 -12.58
CA ASP A 158 -4.67 11.81 -11.93
C ASP A 158 -4.41 13.19 -11.29
N HIS A 159 -3.24 13.37 -10.66
CA HIS A 159 -2.85 14.64 -10.05
C HIS A 159 -2.56 15.70 -11.11
N LEU A 160 -1.89 15.32 -12.21
CA LEU A 160 -1.64 16.23 -13.33
C LEU A 160 -2.94 16.68 -14.01
N LEU A 161 -3.90 15.76 -14.20
CA LEU A 161 -5.23 16.10 -14.74
C LEU A 161 -6.02 17.02 -13.80
N PHE A 162 -5.91 16.81 -12.49
CA PHE A 162 -6.52 17.70 -11.49
C PHE A 162 -5.92 19.12 -11.53
N VAL A 163 -4.59 19.25 -11.55
CA VAL A 163 -3.90 20.55 -11.64
C VAL A 163 -4.21 21.24 -12.97
N LEU A 164 -4.26 20.49 -14.08
CA LEU A 164 -4.67 21.01 -15.38
C LEU A 164 -6.12 21.53 -15.34
N GLY A 165 -7.04 20.78 -14.73
CA GLY A 165 -8.41 21.22 -14.52
C GLY A 165 -8.50 22.52 -13.70
N LEU A 166 -7.71 22.65 -12.64
CA LEU A 166 -7.63 23.88 -11.85
C LEU A 166 -7.07 25.07 -12.65
N LEU A 167 -6.05 24.86 -13.49
CA LEU A 167 -5.50 25.90 -14.35
C LEU A 167 -6.50 26.41 -15.39
N LEU A 168 -7.40 25.54 -15.87
CA LEU A 168 -8.44 25.89 -16.84
C LEU A 168 -9.64 26.61 -16.20
N ILE A 169 -9.97 26.29 -14.95
CA ILE A 169 -11.14 26.86 -14.25
C ILE A 169 -10.80 28.14 -13.48
N VAL A 170 -9.59 28.23 -12.91
CA VAL A 170 -9.22 29.31 -12.00
C VAL A 170 -8.39 30.37 -12.73
N SER A 171 -9.01 31.51 -13.01
CA SER A 171 -8.34 32.63 -13.65
C SER A 171 -7.46 33.38 -12.64
N GLY A 172 -6.14 33.14 -12.70
CA GLY A 172 -5.12 33.96 -12.04
C GLY A 172 -4.25 33.22 -11.01
N PRO A 173 -2.95 33.52 -10.96
CA PRO A 173 -1.97 32.75 -10.17
C PRO A 173 -2.23 32.81 -8.66
N MET A 174 -2.77 33.91 -8.15
CA MET A 174 -3.07 34.07 -6.73
C MET A 174 -4.30 33.25 -6.30
N MET A 175 -5.31 33.14 -7.14
CA MET A 175 -6.47 32.28 -6.87
C MET A 175 -6.08 30.81 -6.97
N LEU A 176 -5.27 30.44 -7.97
CA LEU A 176 -4.72 29.08 -8.09
C LEU A 176 -3.96 28.67 -6.84
N PHE A 177 -3.05 29.53 -6.35
CA PHE A 177 -2.30 29.27 -5.12
C PHE A 177 -3.22 29.06 -3.93
N LYS A 178 -4.23 29.92 -3.74
CA LYS A 178 -5.22 29.77 -2.65
C LYS A 178 -5.99 28.45 -2.76
N THR A 179 -6.41 28.06 -3.96
CA THR A 179 -7.15 26.81 -4.17
C THR A 179 -6.30 25.58 -3.88
N ILE A 180 -5.07 25.52 -4.41
CA ILE A 180 -4.14 24.41 -4.15
C ILE A 180 -3.86 24.32 -2.65
N THR A 181 -3.51 25.44 -2.00
CA THR A 181 -3.19 25.44 -0.57
C THR A 181 -4.41 25.02 0.27
N SER A 182 -5.61 25.50 -0.06
CA SER A 182 -6.84 25.12 0.64
C SER A 182 -7.16 23.63 0.46
N PHE A 183 -6.95 23.09 -0.74
CA PHE A 183 -7.11 21.67 -1.02
C PHE A 183 -6.11 20.83 -0.21
N THR A 184 -4.82 21.19 -0.22
CA THR A 184 -3.79 20.49 0.56
C THR A 184 -4.09 20.54 2.06
N VAL A 185 -4.52 21.69 2.59
CA VAL A 185 -4.88 21.85 4.01
C VAL A 185 -6.11 21.00 4.35
N ALA A 186 -7.18 21.08 3.56
CA ALA A 186 -8.39 20.30 3.79
C ALA A 186 -8.10 18.79 3.76
N HIS A 187 -7.33 18.34 2.77
CA HIS A 187 -6.93 16.94 2.62
C HIS A 187 -6.02 16.46 3.77
N SER A 188 -5.08 17.30 4.22
CA SER A 188 -4.22 16.98 5.36
C SER A 188 -5.01 16.87 6.66
N VAL A 189 -6.01 17.75 6.85
CA VAL A 189 -6.90 17.72 8.02
C VAL A 189 -7.75 16.46 8.01
N THR A 190 -8.36 16.09 6.88
CA THR A 190 -9.19 14.88 6.80
C THR A 190 -8.37 13.60 7.01
N LEU A 191 -7.15 13.52 6.45
CA LEU A 191 -6.24 12.40 6.69
C LEU A 191 -5.78 12.34 8.15
N GLY A 192 -5.50 13.48 8.77
CA GLY A 192 -5.24 13.57 10.21
C GLY A 192 -6.41 13.06 11.05
N LEU A 193 -7.64 13.47 10.72
CA LEU A 193 -8.84 13.00 11.44
C LEU A 193 -9.09 11.50 11.24
N ALA A 194 -8.85 10.97 10.04
CA ALA A 194 -8.97 9.55 9.75
C ALA A 194 -7.93 8.71 10.50
N THR A 195 -6.66 9.14 10.51
CA THR A 195 -5.56 8.44 11.20
C THR A 195 -5.71 8.47 12.72
N LEU A 196 -6.25 9.54 13.29
CA LEU A 196 -6.61 9.62 14.72
C LEU A 196 -7.88 8.83 15.07
N GLY A 197 -8.55 8.25 14.07
CA GLY A 197 -9.77 7.47 14.24
C GLY A 197 -11.01 8.30 14.59
N LEU A 198 -10.94 9.62 14.44
CA LEU A 198 -12.02 10.57 14.72
C LEU A 198 -13.06 10.61 13.58
N ALA A 199 -12.68 10.21 12.37
CA ALA A 199 -13.56 10.09 11.21
C ALA A 199 -13.32 8.77 10.48
N ARG A 200 -14.40 8.12 10.03
CA ARG A 200 -14.34 6.88 9.21
C ARG A 200 -15.31 7.04 8.06
N ALA A 201 -14.80 6.99 6.84
CA ALA A 201 -15.60 7.00 5.62
C ALA A 201 -15.33 5.69 4.85
N PRO A 202 -16.36 5.06 4.25
CA PRO A 202 -16.14 3.91 3.38
C PRO A 202 -15.34 4.35 2.14
N GLU A 203 -14.33 3.60 1.72
CA GLU A 203 -13.43 4.01 0.62
C GLU A 203 -14.11 3.97 -0.76
N LEU A 204 -15.02 3.01 -0.98
CA LEU A 204 -15.66 2.80 -2.27
C LEU A 204 -16.50 4.01 -2.73
N PRO A 205 -17.41 4.57 -1.91
CA PRO A 205 -18.17 5.77 -2.27
C PRO A 205 -17.28 7.01 -2.41
N LEU A 206 -16.23 7.13 -1.60
CA LEU A 206 -15.31 8.26 -1.65
C LEU A 206 -14.58 8.32 -3.00
N ASN A 207 -13.96 7.20 -3.40
CA ASN A 207 -13.25 7.09 -4.66
C ASN A 207 -14.19 7.28 -5.86
N ALA A 208 -15.43 6.78 -5.78
CA ALA A 208 -16.44 6.99 -6.80
C ALA A 208 -16.80 8.47 -6.97
N VAL A 209 -16.98 9.21 -5.86
CA VAL A 209 -17.29 10.66 -5.92
C VAL A 209 -16.13 11.47 -6.47
N ILE A 210 -14.88 11.13 -6.12
CA ILE A 210 -13.69 11.78 -6.66
C ILE A 210 -13.59 11.54 -8.17
N ALA A 211 -13.72 10.29 -8.62
CA ALA A 211 -13.70 9.95 -10.04
C ALA A 211 -14.82 10.67 -10.81
N LEU A 212 -16.03 10.72 -10.22
CA LEU A 212 -17.17 11.44 -10.81
C LEU A 212 -16.92 12.94 -10.88
N SER A 213 -16.25 13.54 -9.89
CA SER A 213 -15.90 14.97 -9.90
C SER A 213 -14.94 15.33 -11.03
N ILE A 214 -13.95 14.46 -11.31
CA ILE A 214 -13.01 14.63 -12.43
C ILE A 214 -13.74 14.44 -13.76
N LEU A 215 -14.60 13.42 -13.85
CA LEU A 215 -15.39 13.14 -15.06
C LEU A 215 -16.32 14.30 -15.43
N PHE A 216 -16.99 14.93 -14.45
CA PHE A 216 -17.86 16.08 -14.69
C PHE A 216 -17.08 17.39 -14.94
N LEU A 217 -15.81 17.47 -14.54
CA LEU A 217 -14.95 18.61 -14.84
C LEU A 217 -14.65 18.74 -16.34
N GLY A 218 -14.48 17.61 -17.04
CA GLY A 218 -14.13 17.57 -18.45
C GLY A 218 -15.12 18.29 -19.38
N PRO A 219 -16.43 18.02 -19.31
CA PRO A 219 -17.45 18.67 -20.15
C PRO A 219 -17.66 20.16 -19.87
N GLU A 220 -17.47 20.62 -18.62
CA GLU A 220 -17.63 22.04 -18.24
C GLU A 220 -16.50 22.92 -18.81
N ILE A 221 -15.33 22.32 -19.07
CA ILE A 221 -14.14 23.00 -19.64
C ILE A 221 -14.24 23.16 -21.17
N VAL A 222 -15.01 22.31 -21.86
CA VAL A 222 -15.12 22.30 -23.33
C VAL A 222 -16.27 23.19 -23.84
N ARG A 223 -17.08 23.76 -22.94
CA ARG A 223 -18.26 24.57 -23.25
C ARG A 223 -18.04 26.05 -22.97
#